data_AF-A0A9P8SE58-F1
#
_entry.id   AF-A0A9P8SE58-F1
#
_cell.length_a   1.000
_cell.length_b   1.000
_cell.length_c   1.000
_cell.angle_alpha   90.00
_cell.angle_beta   90.00
_cell.angle_gamma   90.00
#
_symmetry.space_group_name_H-M   'P 1'
#
loop_
_entity.id
_entity.type
_entity.pdbx_description
1 polymer ?
#
loop_
_entity_poly.entity_id
_entity_poly.type
_entity_poly.pdbx_seq_one_letter_code
_entity_poly.pdbx_strand_id
1 'polypeptide(L)'
;MRNVAGNTNMWVDVLCIPQEDSDPEKAIEIGKQSHIFKSASRAAVWLCSGGDEAFIDICSSVPEEVHMIPPDALALNKPENIAEARRRLALVAEFPLLVPWTTSLWTLQEAALRPDAVFYGKLGIPLRHRETGNPLTIRHLTRTLSQIHDILYFLFLPGRGLPQGILDKPEAWDMCEGDVSLVFQALDAVNVISLHKLANMNASELLLASNHRKSTRQHDRVYGIMGAIGGVTVPVDYKADADKVMDAFMVELHNRVPAEMQAFYRSGNASVNGRKWAVDEDAATVPGLIRTKWDQWGVFLFQTFVYF
;
A
#
# COMPACT_ATOMS: atom_id res chain seq x y z
N MET A 1 4.95 24.24 10.42
CA MET A 1 6.13 23.76 11.19
C MET A 1 6.14 24.46 12.54
N ARG A 2 6.19 23.71 13.64
CA ARG A 2 6.29 24.30 14.99
C ARG A 2 7.70 24.05 15.54
N ASN A 3 8.28 25.06 16.18
CA ASN A 3 9.63 24.99 16.75
C ASN A 3 9.58 24.10 18.00
N VAL A 4 10.33 23.00 17.99
CA VAL A 4 10.53 22.16 19.17
C VAL A 4 11.95 22.39 19.65
N ALA A 5 12.13 22.45 20.98
CA ALA A 5 13.39 22.79 21.64
C ALA A 5 14.63 22.20 20.93
N GLY A 6 15.58 23.07 20.55
CA GLY A 6 16.83 22.67 19.88
C GLY A 6 17.00 23.08 18.40
N ASN A 7 16.28 24.11 17.91
CA ASN A 7 16.34 24.61 16.51
C ASN A 7 15.87 23.63 15.42
N THR A 8 15.19 22.54 15.79
CA THR A 8 14.64 21.58 14.83
C THR A 8 13.15 21.82 14.65
N ASN A 9 12.73 21.99 13.40
CA ASN A 9 11.31 22.06 13.06
C ASN A 9 10.74 20.65 12.99
N MET A 10 9.65 20.40 13.71
CA MET A 10 8.86 19.17 13.57
C MET A 10 7.52 19.50 12.92
N TRP A 11 7.05 18.55 12.11
CA TRP A 11 5.71 18.53 11.58
C TRP A 11 5.06 17.23 12.04
N VAL A 12 3.87 17.37 12.63
CA VAL A 12 3.09 16.26 13.19
C VAL A 12 1.68 16.46 12.68
N ASP A 13 1.21 15.56 11.82
CA ASP A 13 -0.01 15.69 11.03
C ASP A 13 -1.21 16.13 11.88
N VAL A 14 -1.46 15.42 12.99
CA VAL A 14 -2.58 15.69 13.90
C VAL A 14 -2.50 17.06 14.60
N LEU A 15 -1.31 17.65 14.70
CA LEU A 15 -1.10 18.96 15.34
C LEU A 15 -0.97 20.11 14.34
N CYS A 16 -0.59 19.81 13.10
CA CYS A 16 -0.27 20.80 12.09
C CYS A 16 -1.38 20.96 11.04
N ILE A 17 -2.26 19.97 10.88
CA ILE A 17 -3.44 20.08 10.02
C ILE A 17 -4.63 20.43 10.91
N PRO A 18 -5.33 21.56 10.67
CA PRO A 18 -6.61 21.82 11.31
C PRO A 18 -7.59 20.67 11.11
N GLN A 19 -8.23 20.24 12.20
CA GLN A 19 -9.12 19.08 12.16
C GLN A 19 -10.51 19.46 11.62
N GLU A 20 -10.91 20.73 11.77
CA GLU A 20 -12.19 21.29 11.31
C GLU A 20 -12.23 21.50 9.79
N ASP A 21 -13.27 21.00 9.13
CA ASP A 21 -13.40 21.07 7.66
C ASP A 21 -13.68 22.49 7.13
N SER A 22 -14.23 23.36 7.98
CA SER A 22 -14.49 24.75 7.63
C SER A 22 -13.23 25.63 7.66
N ASP A 23 -12.13 25.13 8.20
CA ASP A 23 -10.89 25.90 8.33
C ASP A 23 -10.15 25.98 6.98
N PRO A 24 -9.98 27.18 6.39
CA PRO A 24 -9.27 27.33 5.14
C PRO A 24 -7.78 26.92 5.23
N GLU A 25 -7.17 26.92 6.42
CA GLU A 25 -5.79 26.49 6.62
C GLU A 25 -5.63 24.97 6.42
N LYS A 26 -6.69 24.18 6.63
CA LYS A 26 -6.68 22.73 6.39
C LYS A 26 -6.28 22.39 4.96
N ALA A 27 -6.91 23.07 3.99
CA ALA A 27 -6.63 22.88 2.57
C ALA A 27 -5.17 23.23 2.22
N ILE A 28 -4.68 24.32 2.81
CA ILE A 28 -3.31 24.80 2.62
C ILE A 28 -2.30 23.77 3.16
N GLU A 29 -2.53 23.21 4.35
CA GLU A 29 -1.61 22.26 4.96
C GLU A 29 -1.62 20.89 4.28
N ILE A 30 -2.80 20.39 3.86
CA ILE A 30 -2.90 19.16 3.05
C ILE A 30 -2.16 19.34 1.72
N GLY A 31 -2.32 20.49 1.05
CA GLY A 31 -1.60 20.79 -0.20
C GLY A 31 -0.08 20.80 -0.06
N LYS A 32 0.46 21.08 1.13
CA LYS A 32 1.91 21.08 1.41
C LYS A 32 2.45 19.70 1.79
N GLN A 33 1.60 18.75 2.15
CA GLN A 33 2.00 17.50 2.80
C GLN A 33 3.04 16.71 1.99
N SER A 34 2.86 16.63 0.67
CA SER A 34 3.80 15.93 -0.21
C SER A 34 5.20 16.55 -0.21
N HIS A 35 5.26 17.89 -0.22
CA HIS A 35 6.52 18.62 -0.17
C HIS A 35 7.19 18.50 1.20
N ILE A 36 6.40 18.52 2.28
CA ILE A 36 6.88 18.30 3.65
C ILE A 36 7.53 16.93 3.77
N PHE A 37 6.85 15.86 3.33
CA PHE A 37 7.42 14.51 3.38
C PHE A 37 8.71 14.41 2.57
N LYS A 38 8.71 14.90 1.32
CA LYS A 38 9.90 14.88 0.44
C LYS A 38 11.08 15.67 0.99
N SER A 39 10.82 16.77 1.69
CA SER A 39 11.87 17.67 2.20
C SER A 39 12.33 17.33 3.63
N ALA A 40 11.60 16.48 4.34
CA ALA A 40 11.94 16.13 5.70
C ALA A 40 13.23 15.29 5.73
N SER A 41 14.18 15.66 6.59
CA SER A 41 15.44 14.90 6.74
C SER A 41 15.22 13.53 7.37
N ARG A 42 14.16 13.37 8.18
CA ARG A 42 13.79 12.13 8.86
C ARG A 42 12.27 12.04 8.96
N ALA A 43 11.73 10.83 8.95
CA ALA A 43 10.31 10.56 9.13
C ALA A 43 10.10 9.45 10.16
N ALA A 44 8.97 9.50 10.83
CA ALA A 44 8.56 8.54 11.85
C ALA A 44 7.08 8.22 11.68
N VAL A 45 6.73 6.94 11.85
CA VAL A 45 5.35 6.47 11.95
C VAL A 45 5.08 6.08 13.39
N TRP A 46 4.09 6.68 14.03
CA TRP A 46 3.72 6.36 15.41
C TRP A 46 2.47 5.49 15.46
N LEU A 47 2.62 4.24 15.91
CA LEU A 47 1.54 3.27 16.05
C LEU A 47 0.76 3.49 17.35
N CYS A 48 0.02 4.60 17.43
CA CYS A 48 -0.70 5.04 18.63
C CYS A 48 -1.68 3.98 19.20
N SER A 49 -2.20 3.09 18.35
CA SER A 49 -3.22 2.09 18.69
C SER A 49 -2.66 0.77 19.22
N GLY A 50 -1.33 0.59 19.22
CA GLY A 50 -0.68 -0.69 19.54
C GLY A 50 -0.41 -1.54 18.30
N GLY A 51 -0.26 -2.86 18.52
CA GLY A 51 0.16 -3.81 17.49
C GLY A 51 1.68 -3.96 17.36
N ASP A 52 2.44 -3.37 18.29
CA ASP A 52 3.90 -3.33 18.33
C ASP A 52 4.53 -4.72 18.13
N GLU A 53 4.12 -5.72 18.92
CA GLU A 53 4.65 -7.08 18.83
C GLU A 53 4.28 -7.78 17.51
N ALA A 54 3.04 -7.61 17.05
CA ALA A 54 2.59 -8.15 15.76
C ALA A 54 3.40 -7.55 14.61
N PHE A 55 3.65 -6.24 14.67
CA PHE A 55 4.46 -5.52 13.69
C PHE A 55 5.92 -6.00 13.68
N ILE A 56 6.52 -6.12 14.86
CA ILE A 56 7.90 -6.62 15.02
C ILE A 56 8.01 -8.04 14.50
N ASP A 57 7.07 -8.91 14.84
CA ASP A 57 7.06 -10.33 14.43
C ASP A 57 6.93 -10.46 12.91
N ILE A 58 5.94 -9.80 12.29
CA ILE A 58 5.80 -9.79 10.83
C ILE A 58 7.06 -9.23 10.18
N CYS A 59 7.49 -8.02 10.53
CA CYS A 59 8.60 -7.36 9.82
C CYS A 59 9.97 -7.99 10.09
N SER A 60 10.11 -8.82 11.12
CA SER A 60 11.33 -9.59 11.39
C SER A 60 11.29 -11.00 10.81
N SER A 61 10.20 -11.39 10.14
CA SER A 61 10.10 -12.69 9.47
C SER A 61 10.99 -12.81 8.23
N VAL A 62 11.45 -11.67 7.71
CA VAL A 62 12.29 -11.55 6.53
C VAL A 62 13.63 -10.96 6.99
N PRO A 63 14.73 -11.73 6.93
CA PRO A 63 16.05 -11.25 7.37
C PRO A 63 16.46 -9.97 6.64
N GLU A 64 17.17 -9.04 7.26
CA GLU A 64 17.63 -7.83 6.55
C GLU A 64 18.64 -8.12 5.44
N GLU A 65 19.44 -9.17 5.60
CA GLU A 65 20.43 -9.61 4.62
C GLU A 65 19.78 -10.20 3.36
N VAL A 66 20.47 -10.05 2.24
CA VAL A 66 20.03 -10.63 0.96
C VAL A 66 20.54 -12.06 0.90
N HIS A 67 19.62 -13.02 0.88
CA HIS A 67 19.95 -14.42 0.69
C HIS A 67 19.60 -14.88 -0.74
N MET A 68 20.35 -15.85 -1.25
CA MET A 68 20.09 -16.47 -2.55
C MET A 68 18.78 -17.27 -2.57
N ILE A 69 18.34 -17.72 -1.39
CA ILE A 69 17.09 -18.46 -1.19
C ILE A 69 16.06 -17.48 -0.60
N PRO A 70 14.86 -17.37 -1.19
CA PRO A 70 13.79 -16.56 -0.61
C PRO A 70 13.50 -16.97 0.84
N PRO A 71 13.39 -16.02 1.77
CA PRO A 71 13.12 -16.33 3.17
C PRO A 71 11.72 -16.91 3.34
N ASP A 72 11.60 -17.87 4.25
CA ASP A 72 10.33 -18.51 4.57
C ASP A 72 9.49 -17.65 5.52
N ALA A 73 8.99 -16.53 5.01
CA ALA A 73 8.26 -15.55 5.82
C ALA A 73 7.01 -16.14 6.49
N LEU A 74 6.45 -17.23 5.95
CA LEU A 74 5.26 -17.91 6.46
C LEU A 74 5.54 -19.29 7.05
N ALA A 75 6.79 -19.73 7.15
CA ALA A 75 7.15 -21.08 7.62
C ALA A 75 6.50 -22.23 6.81
N LEU A 76 6.22 -22.00 5.52
CA LEU A 76 5.52 -22.93 4.62
C LEU A 76 6.47 -23.79 3.77
N ASN A 77 7.79 -23.67 3.90
CA ASN A 77 8.71 -24.47 3.09
C ASN A 77 8.75 -25.94 3.48
N LYS A 78 8.33 -26.29 4.71
CA LYS A 78 8.41 -27.65 5.23
C LYS A 78 7.18 -28.04 6.08
N PRO A 79 6.59 -29.24 5.91
CA PRO A 79 5.42 -29.68 6.66
C PRO A 79 5.62 -29.71 8.18
N GLU A 80 6.83 -30.00 8.68
CA GLU A 80 7.10 -30.02 10.12
C GLU A 80 6.93 -28.65 10.81
N ASN A 81 6.89 -27.57 10.03
CA ASN A 81 6.71 -26.21 10.54
C ASN A 81 5.24 -25.76 10.56
N ILE A 82 4.27 -26.64 10.27
CA ILE A 82 2.88 -26.23 10.05
C ILE A 82 2.26 -25.46 11.23
N ALA A 83 2.64 -25.79 12.47
CA ALA A 83 2.16 -25.06 13.65
C ALA A 83 2.59 -23.58 13.63
N GLU A 84 3.83 -23.32 13.24
CA GLU A 84 4.35 -21.95 13.07
C GLU A 84 3.71 -21.28 11.85
N ALA A 85 3.49 -22.02 10.77
CA ALA A 85 2.83 -21.50 9.59
C ALA A 85 1.40 -21.04 9.89
N ARG A 86 0.62 -21.86 10.61
CA ARG A 86 -0.73 -21.50 11.08
C ARG A 86 -0.71 -20.23 11.92
N ARG A 87 0.24 -20.11 12.86
CA ARG A 87 0.43 -18.92 13.69
C ARG A 87 0.71 -17.68 12.85
N ARG A 88 1.61 -17.78 11.86
CA ARG A 88 1.98 -16.67 10.96
C ARG A 88 0.86 -16.26 10.01
N LEU A 89 0.13 -17.23 9.45
CA LEU A 89 -1.04 -16.96 8.62
C LEU A 89 -2.12 -16.21 9.41
N ALA A 90 -2.43 -16.66 10.62
CA ALA A 90 -3.37 -15.97 11.51
C ALA A 90 -2.90 -14.55 11.84
N LEU A 91 -1.61 -14.37 12.16
CA LEU A 91 -1.04 -13.05 12.44
C LEU A 91 -1.17 -12.10 11.24
N VAL A 92 -0.89 -12.58 10.02
CA VAL A 92 -1.05 -11.80 8.78
C VAL A 92 -2.51 -11.45 8.52
N ALA A 93 -3.43 -12.40 8.70
CA ALA A 93 -4.87 -12.18 8.54
C ALA A 93 -5.41 -11.11 9.51
N GLU A 94 -4.94 -11.11 10.77
CA GLU A 94 -5.34 -10.14 11.80
C GLU A 94 -4.58 -8.81 11.71
N PHE A 95 -3.48 -8.75 10.96
CA PHE A 95 -2.59 -7.58 10.93
C PHE A 95 -3.29 -6.24 10.61
N PRO A 96 -4.24 -6.16 9.65
CA PRO A 96 -5.01 -4.94 9.39
C PRO A 96 -5.79 -4.41 10.60
N LEU A 97 -6.21 -5.30 11.51
CA LEU A 97 -6.93 -4.97 12.74
C LEU A 97 -5.97 -4.56 13.86
N LEU A 98 -4.86 -5.30 13.99
CA LEU A 98 -3.85 -5.06 15.03
C LEU A 98 -3.07 -3.77 14.77
N VAL A 99 -2.84 -3.42 13.50
CA VAL A 99 -2.12 -2.22 13.08
C VAL A 99 -2.97 -1.41 12.10
N PRO A 100 -3.96 -0.63 12.60
CA PRO A 100 -4.88 0.17 11.79
C PRO A 100 -4.21 1.11 10.79
N TRP A 101 -2.98 1.57 11.08
CA TRP A 101 -2.16 2.36 10.16
C TRP A 101 -2.09 1.70 8.77
N THR A 102 -1.96 0.36 8.70
CA THR A 102 -1.82 -0.36 7.43
C THR A 102 -3.06 -0.34 6.53
N THR A 103 -4.22 0.13 7.04
CA THR A 103 -5.47 0.24 6.27
C THR A 103 -5.96 1.68 6.06
N SER A 104 -5.35 2.66 6.73
CA SER A 104 -5.72 4.06 6.55
C SER A 104 -5.27 4.56 5.17
N LEU A 105 -6.13 5.30 4.46
CA LEU A 105 -5.82 5.82 3.14
C LEU A 105 -4.60 6.75 3.13
N TRP A 106 -4.53 7.65 4.10
CA TRP A 106 -3.45 8.65 4.20
C TRP A 106 -2.05 8.03 4.30
N THR A 107 -1.97 6.83 4.86
CA THR A 107 -0.71 6.11 5.04
C THR A 107 -0.12 5.59 3.73
N LEU A 108 -0.93 5.51 2.67
CA LEU A 108 -0.45 5.12 1.35
C LEU A 108 0.50 6.18 0.78
N GLN A 109 0.15 7.47 0.91
CA GLN A 109 1.02 8.57 0.54
C GLN A 109 2.26 8.64 1.45
N GLU A 110 2.09 8.50 2.77
CA GLU A 110 3.21 8.46 3.72
C GLU A 110 4.22 7.38 3.33
N ALA A 111 3.72 6.17 3.03
CA ALA A 111 4.56 5.04 2.66
C ALA A 111 5.27 5.27 1.33
N ALA A 112 4.56 5.77 0.32
CA ALA A 112 5.12 6.05 -1.00
C ALA A 112 6.22 7.11 -0.94
N LEU A 113 6.03 8.16 -0.14
CA LEU A 113 6.96 9.28 -0.07
C LEU A 113 8.12 9.04 0.89
N ARG A 114 7.95 8.22 1.92
CA ARG A 114 8.95 7.98 2.98
C ARG A 114 9.14 6.49 3.30
N PRO A 115 9.67 5.69 2.34
CA PRO A 115 10.00 4.29 2.60
C PRO A 115 11.04 4.12 3.73
N ASP A 116 11.79 5.17 4.07
CA ASP A 116 12.76 5.21 5.17
C ASP A 116 12.17 5.60 6.54
N ALA A 117 10.87 5.93 6.63
CA ALA A 117 10.24 6.30 7.89
C ALA A 117 10.33 5.15 8.91
N VAL A 118 10.77 5.47 10.12
CA VAL A 118 10.95 4.50 11.22
C VAL A 118 9.65 4.33 11.99
N PHE A 119 9.28 3.10 12.32
CA PHE A 119 8.12 2.83 13.16
C PHE A 119 8.45 2.98 14.64
N TYR A 120 7.53 3.62 15.36
CA TYR A 120 7.54 3.82 16.80
C TYR A 120 6.29 3.20 17.39
N GLY A 121 6.47 2.43 18.45
CA GLY A 121 5.39 1.82 19.21
C GLY A 121 4.58 2.86 19.99
N LYS A 122 3.57 2.40 20.72
CA LYS A 122 2.64 3.28 21.45
C LYS A 122 3.34 4.25 22.41
N LEU A 123 4.44 3.82 23.03
CA LEU A 123 5.22 4.62 23.99
C LEU A 123 6.25 5.56 23.33
N GLY A 124 6.27 5.67 22.00
CA GLY A 124 7.26 6.47 21.28
C GLY A 124 8.65 5.83 21.27
N ILE A 125 8.73 4.51 21.43
CA ILE A 125 9.98 3.74 21.37
C ILE A 125 10.11 3.17 19.95
N PRO A 126 11.28 3.30 19.28
CA PRO A 126 11.49 2.69 17.97
C PRO A 126 11.27 1.18 18.01
N LEU A 127 10.46 0.66 17.09
CA LEU A 127 10.34 -0.78 16.87
C LEU A 127 11.61 -1.27 16.20
N ARG A 128 12.13 -2.42 16.62
CA ARG A 128 13.41 -2.96 16.17
C ARG A 128 13.26 -4.38 15.65
N HIS A 129 14.01 -4.70 14.60
CA HIS A 129 14.10 -6.04 14.06
C HIS A 129 14.66 -6.99 15.11
N ARG A 130 14.06 -8.18 15.28
CA ARG A 130 14.40 -9.10 16.37
C ARG A 130 15.85 -9.56 16.35
N GLU A 131 16.40 -9.83 15.16
CA GLU A 131 17.75 -10.40 15.02
C GLU A 131 18.85 -9.33 15.04
N THR A 132 18.70 -8.26 14.26
CA THR A 132 19.74 -7.24 14.05
C THR A 132 19.67 -6.07 15.03
N GLY A 133 18.50 -5.86 15.66
CA GLY A 133 18.23 -4.69 16.48
C GLY A 133 18.07 -3.38 15.69
N ASN A 134 18.10 -3.41 14.35
CA ASN A 134 17.93 -2.23 13.52
C ASN A 134 16.50 -1.67 13.62
N PRO A 135 16.29 -0.35 13.51
CA PRO A 135 14.96 0.23 13.48
C PRO A 135 14.14 -0.27 12.28
N LEU A 136 12.92 -0.72 12.54
CA LEU A 136 11.99 -1.13 11.49
C LEU A 136 11.46 0.09 10.75
N THR A 137 11.39 -0.01 9.43
CA THR A 137 10.96 1.07 8.53
C THR A 137 9.87 0.62 7.57
N ILE A 138 9.25 1.57 6.86
CA ILE A 138 8.27 1.25 5.82
C ILE A 138 8.86 0.31 4.77
N ARG A 139 10.14 0.44 4.42
CA ARG A 139 10.83 -0.48 3.50
C ARG A 139 10.83 -1.92 4.02
N HIS A 140 11.04 -2.14 5.31
CA HIS A 140 10.97 -3.47 5.91
C HIS A 140 9.57 -4.05 5.77
N LEU A 141 8.54 -3.25 6.08
CA LEU A 141 7.15 -3.66 5.93
C LEU A 141 6.80 -4.00 4.47
N THR A 142 7.11 -3.12 3.52
CA THR A 142 6.88 -3.33 2.09
C THR A 142 7.56 -4.61 1.61
N ARG A 143 8.86 -4.78 1.92
CA ARG A 143 9.62 -5.97 1.54
C ARG A 143 9.00 -7.24 2.12
N THR A 144 8.63 -7.21 3.40
CA THR A 144 8.01 -8.35 4.08
C THR A 144 6.68 -8.71 3.44
N LEU A 145 5.82 -7.73 3.19
CA LEU A 145 4.53 -7.95 2.54
C LEU A 145 4.69 -8.45 1.09
N SER A 146 5.72 -8.01 0.36
CA SER A 146 6.05 -8.59 -0.96
C SER A 146 6.39 -10.07 -0.85
N GLN A 147 7.25 -10.47 0.09
CA GLN A 147 7.60 -11.89 0.28
C GLN A 147 6.38 -12.73 0.68
N ILE A 148 5.56 -12.24 1.61
CA ILE A 148 4.33 -12.91 2.03
C ILE A 148 3.35 -13.04 0.85
N HIS A 149 3.14 -11.95 0.10
CA HIS A 149 2.28 -11.96 -1.09
C HIS A 149 2.77 -12.98 -2.12
N ASP A 150 4.06 -13.00 -2.42
CA ASP A 150 4.63 -13.92 -3.39
C ASP A 150 4.44 -15.37 -2.96
N ILE A 151 4.74 -15.71 -1.69
CA ILE A 151 4.52 -17.06 -1.14
C ILE A 151 3.04 -17.46 -1.28
N LEU A 152 2.12 -16.61 -0.84
CA LEU A 152 0.68 -16.88 -0.91
C LEU A 152 0.22 -17.04 -2.36
N TYR A 153 0.67 -16.17 -3.27
CA TYR A 153 0.32 -16.23 -4.69
C TYR A 153 0.84 -17.51 -5.35
N PHE A 154 2.05 -17.96 -4.99
CA PHE A 154 2.61 -19.21 -5.51
C PHE A 154 1.79 -20.45 -5.10
N LEU A 155 1.08 -20.42 -3.97
CA LEU A 155 0.18 -21.51 -3.58
C LEU A 155 -0.98 -21.70 -4.58
N PHE A 156 -1.35 -20.67 -5.34
CA PHE A 156 -2.45 -20.70 -6.31
C PHE A 156 -2.00 -21.00 -7.74
N LEU A 157 -0.70 -21.06 -8.02
CA LEU A 157 -0.21 -21.31 -9.38
C LEU A 157 -0.12 -22.81 -9.68
N PRO A 158 -0.78 -23.30 -10.74
CA PRO A 158 -0.64 -24.68 -11.18
C PRO A 158 0.76 -24.94 -11.75
N GLY A 159 1.35 -26.09 -11.40
CA GLY A 159 2.56 -26.66 -12.05
C GLY A 159 3.98 -26.10 -11.77
N ARG A 160 4.31 -25.39 -10.68
CA ARG A 160 5.71 -25.09 -10.28
C ARG A 160 5.98 -25.11 -8.76
N GLY A 161 6.81 -26.07 -8.30
CA GLY A 161 7.68 -25.99 -7.10
C GLY A 161 7.04 -25.97 -5.70
N LEU A 162 7.77 -26.38 -4.65
CA LEU A 162 7.36 -26.19 -3.24
C LEU A 162 7.01 -24.70 -2.98
N PRO A 163 5.90 -24.38 -2.28
CA PRO A 163 5.02 -25.27 -1.50
C PRO A 163 3.76 -25.67 -2.28
N GLN A 164 3.92 -26.34 -3.43
CA GLN A 164 2.80 -26.95 -4.12
C GLN A 164 2.18 -28.11 -3.34
N GLY A 165 0.86 -28.14 -3.33
CA GLY A 165 0.07 -29.20 -2.72
C GLY A 165 -0.56 -28.83 -1.38
N ILE A 166 -0.28 -27.64 -0.83
CA ILE A 166 -0.99 -27.20 0.40
C ILE A 166 -2.48 -27.07 0.14
N LEU A 167 -2.87 -26.43 -0.97
CA LEU A 167 -4.28 -26.26 -1.33
C LEU A 167 -4.85 -27.47 -2.08
N ASP A 168 -4.01 -28.23 -2.80
CA ASP A 168 -4.46 -29.41 -3.54
C ASP A 168 -4.58 -30.67 -2.65
N LYS A 169 -3.76 -30.78 -1.59
CA LYS A 169 -3.65 -31.90 -0.64
C LYS A 169 -3.35 -31.40 0.78
N PRO A 170 -4.24 -30.60 1.39
CA PRO A 170 -4.04 -30.03 2.73
C PRO A 170 -3.77 -31.11 3.80
N GLU A 171 -4.33 -32.30 3.64
CA GLU A 171 -4.12 -33.44 4.53
C GLU A 171 -2.66 -33.92 4.59
N ALA A 172 -1.88 -33.74 3.51
CA ALA A 172 -0.46 -34.09 3.49
C ALA A 172 0.39 -33.12 4.32
N TRP A 173 -0.18 -31.97 4.69
CA TRP A 173 0.43 -30.92 5.50
C TRP A 173 -0.17 -30.82 6.90
N ASP A 174 -1.05 -31.74 7.29
CA ASP A 174 -1.81 -31.67 8.56
C ASP A 174 -2.63 -30.35 8.69
N MET A 175 -3.15 -29.87 7.55
CA MET A 175 -4.01 -28.69 7.49
C MET A 175 -5.48 -29.10 7.47
N CYS A 176 -6.29 -28.40 8.26
CA CYS A 176 -7.74 -28.51 8.20
C CYS A 176 -8.34 -27.43 7.29
N GLU A 177 -9.65 -27.51 7.03
CA GLU A 177 -10.39 -26.51 6.24
C GLU A 177 -10.24 -25.08 6.82
N GLY A 178 -10.16 -24.97 8.15
CA GLY A 178 -9.90 -23.69 8.83
C GLY A 178 -8.53 -23.11 8.48
N ASP A 179 -7.51 -23.94 8.33
CA ASP A 179 -6.16 -23.51 7.97
C ASP A 179 -6.10 -23.04 6.50
N VAL A 180 -6.83 -23.73 5.63
CA VAL A 180 -7.00 -23.30 4.23
C VAL A 180 -7.71 -21.95 4.19
N SER A 181 -8.77 -21.74 4.98
CA SER A 181 -9.43 -20.44 5.09
C SER A 181 -8.48 -19.33 5.55
N LEU A 182 -7.57 -19.62 6.49
CA LEU A 182 -6.56 -18.66 6.94
C LEU A 182 -5.60 -18.23 5.81
N VAL A 183 -5.26 -19.10 4.86
CA VAL A 183 -4.46 -18.73 3.68
C VAL A 183 -5.16 -17.64 2.86
N PHE A 184 -6.45 -17.82 2.60
CA PHE A 184 -7.24 -16.81 1.88
C PHE A 184 -7.34 -15.51 2.66
N GLN A 185 -7.64 -15.58 3.96
CA GLN A 185 -7.74 -14.40 4.82
C GLN A 185 -6.41 -13.63 4.89
N ALA A 186 -5.28 -14.33 4.94
CA ALA A 186 -3.96 -13.72 4.91
C ALA A 186 -3.68 -13.03 3.58
N LEU A 187 -4.06 -13.64 2.44
CA LEU A 187 -3.92 -13.02 1.12
C LEU A 187 -4.80 -11.77 1.00
N ASP A 188 -6.05 -11.85 1.44
CA ASP A 188 -6.97 -10.72 1.48
C ASP A 188 -6.43 -9.58 2.34
N ALA A 189 -5.87 -9.89 3.52
CA ALA A 189 -5.23 -8.90 4.38
C ALA A 189 -4.06 -8.19 3.67
N VAL A 190 -3.18 -8.92 3.00
CA VAL A 190 -2.03 -8.34 2.26
C VAL A 190 -2.50 -7.50 1.07
N ASN A 191 -3.59 -7.91 0.40
CA ASN A 191 -4.21 -7.17 -0.70
C ASN A 191 -4.90 -5.89 -0.21
N VAL A 192 -5.63 -5.93 0.90
CA VAL A 192 -6.24 -4.74 1.52
C VAL A 192 -5.16 -3.74 1.95
N ILE A 193 -4.05 -4.23 2.50
CA ILE A 193 -2.91 -3.37 2.83
C ILE A 193 -2.26 -2.83 1.54
N SER A 194 -2.13 -3.62 0.49
CA SER A 194 -1.59 -3.20 -0.81
C SER A 194 -0.16 -2.62 -0.80
N LEU A 195 0.58 -2.59 0.31
CA LEU A 195 1.95 -2.04 0.33
C LEU A 195 2.99 -2.99 -0.29
N HIS A 196 2.62 -4.23 -0.59
CA HIS A 196 3.51 -5.25 -1.18
C HIS A 196 3.99 -4.90 -2.61
N LYS A 197 3.31 -3.98 -3.32
CA LYS A 197 3.73 -3.48 -4.64
C LYS A 197 4.34 -2.08 -4.59
N LEU A 198 4.43 -1.44 -3.42
CA LEU A 198 4.70 -0.01 -3.30
C LEU A 198 5.96 0.46 -4.05
N ALA A 199 7.07 -0.29 -3.98
CA ALA A 199 8.32 0.05 -4.69
C ALA A 199 8.19 0.03 -6.22
N ASN A 200 7.13 -0.60 -6.71
CA ASN A 200 6.87 -0.91 -8.11
C ASN A 200 5.59 -0.26 -8.62
N MET A 201 4.81 0.38 -7.74
CA MET A 201 3.52 0.97 -8.03
C MET A 201 3.69 2.14 -9.00
N ASN A 202 3.04 2.01 -10.14
CA ASN A 202 2.76 3.16 -10.99
C ASN A 202 1.56 3.95 -10.44
N ALA A 203 1.22 5.08 -11.07
CA ALA A 203 0.10 5.92 -10.67
C ALA A 203 -1.22 5.15 -10.59
N SER A 204 -1.42 4.26 -11.57
CA SER A 204 -2.62 3.45 -11.71
C SER A 204 -2.77 2.44 -10.57
N GLU A 205 -1.68 1.78 -10.20
CA GLU A 205 -1.66 0.83 -9.09
C GLU A 205 -1.82 1.53 -7.73
N LEU A 206 -1.29 2.74 -7.56
CA LEU A 206 -1.51 3.52 -6.35
C LEU A 206 -2.97 3.98 -6.24
N LEU A 207 -3.60 4.36 -7.35
CA LEU A 207 -5.03 4.68 -7.41
C LEU A 207 -5.90 3.47 -7.05
N LEU A 208 -5.61 2.29 -7.59
CA LEU A 208 -6.32 1.04 -7.22
C LEU A 208 -6.12 0.68 -5.75
N ALA A 209 -4.88 0.72 -5.26
CA ALA A 209 -4.58 0.48 -3.86
C ALA A 209 -5.35 1.44 -2.96
N SER A 210 -5.53 2.69 -3.39
CA SER A 210 -6.30 3.69 -2.67
C SER A 210 -7.77 3.27 -2.46
N ASN A 211 -8.40 2.59 -3.42
CA ASN A 211 -9.83 2.25 -3.36
C ASN A 211 -10.16 1.27 -2.22
N HIS A 212 -9.24 0.36 -1.91
CA HIS A 212 -9.43 -0.64 -0.84
C HIS A 212 -9.12 -0.12 0.57
N ARG A 213 -8.54 1.09 0.70
CA ARG A 213 -8.21 1.67 2.00
C ARG A 213 -9.43 2.28 2.68
N LYS A 214 -9.35 2.48 3.99
CA LYS A 214 -10.35 3.20 4.78
C LYS A 214 -10.14 4.70 4.65
N SER A 215 -11.18 5.43 4.28
CA SER A 215 -11.22 6.90 4.31
C SER A 215 -12.45 7.38 5.05
N THR A 216 -12.33 8.53 5.73
CA THR A 216 -13.47 9.14 6.44
C THR A 216 -14.30 10.00 5.49
N ARG A 217 -13.63 10.70 4.56
CA ARG A 217 -14.28 11.54 3.56
C ARG A 217 -14.05 10.97 2.17
N GLN A 218 -14.99 11.24 1.27
CA GLN A 218 -14.84 10.85 -0.13
C GLN A 218 -13.70 11.61 -0.81
N HIS A 219 -13.51 12.90 -0.51
CA HIS A 219 -12.41 13.70 -1.06
C HIS A 219 -11.02 13.16 -0.72
N ASP A 220 -10.89 12.46 0.41
CA ASP A 220 -9.61 11.90 0.84
C ASP A 220 -9.10 10.87 -0.18
N ARG A 221 -9.99 10.23 -0.97
CA ARG A 221 -9.64 9.35 -2.11
C ARG A 221 -8.75 10.04 -3.14
N VAL A 222 -8.82 11.37 -3.23
CA VAL A 222 -7.94 12.20 -4.06
C VAL A 222 -6.82 12.77 -3.21
N TYR A 223 -7.17 13.50 -2.15
CA TYR A 223 -6.20 14.29 -1.38
C TYR A 223 -5.15 13.43 -0.65
N GLY A 224 -5.52 12.21 -0.25
CA GLY A 224 -4.64 11.28 0.44
C GLY A 224 -3.65 10.55 -0.46
N ILE A 225 -3.72 10.72 -1.79
CA ILE A 225 -2.81 10.05 -2.74
C ILE A 225 -2.20 11.00 -3.78
N MET A 226 -2.84 12.14 -4.09
CA MET A 226 -2.37 13.05 -5.15
C MET A 226 -0.90 13.46 -4.96
N GLY A 227 -0.46 13.63 -3.70
CA GLY A 227 0.92 13.98 -3.37
C GLY A 227 1.96 12.91 -3.72
N ALA A 228 1.54 11.65 -3.79
CA ALA A 228 2.37 10.50 -4.13
C ALA A 228 2.28 10.10 -5.61
N ILE A 229 1.21 10.46 -6.32
CA ILE A 229 0.96 10.03 -7.70
C ILE A 229 1.43 11.09 -8.71
N GLY A 230 2.49 10.79 -9.48
CA GLY A 230 2.87 11.55 -10.69
C GLY A 230 3.19 13.05 -10.50
N GLY A 231 3.20 13.54 -9.26
CA GLY A 231 3.24 14.97 -8.95
C GLY A 231 1.94 15.70 -9.32
N VAL A 232 0.83 14.99 -9.44
CA VAL A 232 -0.48 15.57 -9.73
C VAL A 232 -1.03 16.25 -8.49
N THR A 233 -1.55 17.45 -8.63
CA THR A 233 -2.19 18.17 -7.53
C THR A 233 -3.47 18.81 -8.01
N VAL A 234 -4.53 18.67 -7.23
CA VAL A 234 -5.76 19.46 -7.38
C VAL A 234 -5.92 20.39 -6.18
N PRO A 235 -6.57 21.56 -6.33
CA PRO A 235 -6.88 22.41 -5.20
C PRO A 235 -7.69 21.65 -4.14
N VAL A 236 -7.27 21.75 -2.88
CA VAL A 236 -7.99 21.11 -1.77
C VAL A 236 -9.20 21.97 -1.41
N ASP A 237 -10.39 21.44 -1.64
CA ASP A 237 -11.65 22.02 -1.23
C ASP A 237 -12.62 20.93 -0.75
N TYR A 238 -12.94 20.94 0.55
CA TYR A 238 -13.91 20.00 1.14
C TYR A 238 -15.36 20.47 0.98
N LYS A 239 -15.61 21.69 0.49
CA LYS A 239 -16.95 22.20 0.16
C LYS A 239 -17.36 21.85 -1.27
N ALA A 240 -16.38 21.56 -2.14
CA ALA A 240 -16.63 21.07 -3.48
C ALA A 240 -17.30 19.70 -3.45
N ASP A 241 -18.00 19.36 -4.53
CA ASP A 241 -18.54 18.02 -4.72
C ASP A 241 -17.38 17.02 -4.92
N ALA A 242 -17.38 15.92 -4.16
CA ALA A 242 -16.25 14.97 -4.15
C ALA A 242 -16.05 14.29 -5.50
N ASP A 243 -17.15 14.01 -6.22
CA ASP A 243 -17.10 13.43 -7.56
C ASP A 243 -16.44 14.38 -8.56
N LYS A 244 -16.77 15.69 -8.49
CA LYS A 244 -16.09 16.70 -9.32
C LYS A 244 -14.61 16.82 -9.01
N VAL A 245 -14.21 16.68 -7.75
CA VAL A 245 -12.79 16.67 -7.35
C VAL A 245 -12.08 15.45 -7.92
N MET A 246 -12.71 14.26 -7.86
CA MET A 246 -12.20 13.04 -8.49
C MET A 246 -12.09 13.21 -10.00
N ASP A 247 -13.10 13.79 -10.67
CA ASP A 247 -13.06 14.03 -12.12
C ASP A 247 -11.90 14.95 -12.51
N ALA A 248 -11.72 16.07 -11.79
CA ALA A 248 -10.60 16.98 -12.02
C ALA A 248 -9.25 16.29 -11.80
N PHE A 249 -9.12 15.49 -10.74
CA PHE A 249 -7.91 14.72 -10.46
C PHE A 249 -7.60 13.71 -11.56
N MET A 250 -8.62 13.00 -12.06
CA MET A 250 -8.46 12.01 -13.12
C MET A 250 -8.07 12.64 -14.46
N VAL A 251 -8.57 13.83 -14.76
CA VAL A 251 -8.13 14.62 -15.94
C VAL A 251 -6.65 14.98 -15.81
N GLU A 252 -6.24 15.55 -14.67
CA GLU A 252 -4.84 15.89 -14.44
C GLU A 252 -3.92 14.66 -14.48
N LEU A 253 -4.41 13.53 -13.97
CA LEU A 253 -3.68 12.28 -14.00
C LEU A 253 -3.49 11.74 -15.42
N HIS A 254 -4.54 11.77 -16.25
CA HIS A 254 -4.45 11.43 -17.68
C HIS A 254 -3.48 12.36 -18.42
N ASN A 255 -3.49 13.66 -18.12
CA ASN A 255 -2.59 14.62 -18.74
C ASN A 255 -1.13 14.36 -18.35
N ARG A 256 -0.88 13.92 -17.12
CA ARG A 256 0.45 13.75 -16.56
C ARG A 256 1.09 12.40 -16.90
N VAL A 257 0.32 11.32 -16.83
CA VAL A 257 0.78 9.93 -17.03
C VAL A 257 -0.17 9.17 -17.95
N PRO A 258 -0.39 9.64 -19.19
CA PRO A 258 -1.41 9.09 -20.09
C PRO A 258 -1.22 7.59 -20.37
N ALA A 259 0.01 7.12 -20.49
CA ALA A 259 0.31 5.72 -20.76
C ALA A 259 -0.11 4.80 -19.60
N GLU A 260 0.07 5.23 -18.36
CA GLU A 260 -0.32 4.44 -17.18
C GLU A 260 -1.85 4.41 -17.05
N MET A 261 -2.51 5.53 -17.34
CA MET A 261 -3.97 5.63 -17.29
C MET A 261 -4.68 4.85 -18.40
N GLN A 262 -4.00 4.58 -19.51
CA GLN A 262 -4.52 3.73 -20.59
C GLN A 262 -4.39 2.22 -20.30
N ALA A 263 -3.68 1.83 -19.23
CA ALA A 263 -3.46 0.43 -18.90
C ALA A 263 -4.55 -0.19 -18.02
N PHE A 264 -5.63 0.53 -17.74
CA PHE A 264 -6.79 -0.01 -17.04
C PHE A 264 -7.73 -0.74 -17.99
N TYR A 265 -8.26 -1.87 -17.53
CA TYR A 265 -9.42 -2.49 -18.14
C TYR A 265 -10.43 -2.83 -17.04
N ARG A 266 -11.71 -2.84 -17.42
CA ARG A 266 -12.80 -3.33 -16.57
C ARG A 266 -13.28 -4.65 -17.15
N SER A 267 -13.40 -5.68 -16.32
CA SER A 267 -14.04 -6.94 -16.73
C SER A 267 -15.57 -6.79 -16.74
N GLY A 268 -16.10 -5.90 -17.58
CA GLY A 268 -17.54 -5.66 -17.71
C GLY A 268 -17.89 -4.36 -18.43
N ASN A 269 -19.12 -4.29 -18.99
CA ASN A 269 -19.67 -3.07 -19.61
C ASN A 269 -20.27 -2.08 -18.57
N ALA A 270 -20.13 -2.35 -17.27
CA ALA A 270 -20.66 -1.48 -16.22
C ALA A 270 -19.80 -0.20 -16.15
N SER A 271 -20.39 0.93 -16.53
CA SER A 271 -19.81 2.24 -16.26
C SER A 271 -20.25 2.69 -14.86
N VAL A 272 -19.32 3.16 -14.02
CA VAL A 272 -19.68 3.86 -12.78
C VAL A 272 -20.33 5.18 -13.16
N ASN A 273 -21.62 5.33 -12.88
CA ASN A 273 -22.36 6.57 -13.14
C ASN A 273 -22.21 7.08 -14.59
N GLY A 274 -22.11 6.17 -15.58
CA GLY A 274 -21.90 6.52 -16.99
C GLY A 274 -20.44 6.78 -17.40
N ARG A 275 -19.48 6.76 -16.47
CA ARG A 275 -18.05 7.00 -16.70
C ARG A 275 -17.33 5.69 -17.05
N LYS A 276 -17.06 5.47 -18.35
CA LYS A 276 -16.34 4.28 -18.83
C LYS A 276 -14.85 4.27 -18.48
N TRP A 277 -14.31 5.44 -18.13
CA TRP A 277 -12.90 5.65 -17.79
C TRP A 277 -12.65 5.65 -16.27
N ALA A 278 -13.70 5.60 -15.45
CA ALA A 278 -13.55 5.65 -14.00
C ALA A 278 -12.89 4.36 -13.48
N VAL A 279 -11.86 4.56 -12.65
CA VAL A 279 -11.11 3.49 -11.98
C VAL A 279 -11.72 3.26 -10.61
N ASP A 280 -12.21 2.05 -10.37
CA ASP A 280 -12.85 1.61 -9.13
C ASP A 280 -12.37 0.22 -8.72
N GLU A 281 -13.08 -0.45 -7.82
CA GLU A 281 -12.80 -1.80 -7.35
C GLU A 281 -12.94 -2.90 -8.42
N ASP A 282 -13.69 -2.63 -9.50
CA ASP A 282 -13.83 -3.55 -10.64
C ASP A 282 -12.76 -3.32 -11.72
N ALA A 283 -11.93 -2.29 -11.57
CA ALA A 283 -10.85 -1.98 -12.49
C ALA A 283 -9.61 -2.84 -12.18
N ALA A 284 -8.99 -3.35 -13.24
CA ALA A 284 -7.74 -4.10 -13.17
C ALA A 284 -6.71 -3.51 -14.13
N THR A 285 -5.43 -3.65 -13.81
CA THR A 285 -4.34 -3.32 -14.74
C THR A 285 -4.12 -4.47 -15.72
N VAL A 286 -3.93 -4.17 -17.01
CA VAL A 286 -3.57 -5.18 -18.00
C VAL A 286 -2.24 -5.85 -17.60
N PRO A 287 -2.20 -7.17 -17.35
CA PRO A 287 -0.97 -7.84 -16.93
C PRO A 287 0.14 -7.69 -17.98
N GLY A 288 1.29 -7.16 -17.58
CA GLY A 288 2.53 -7.20 -18.37
C GLY A 288 2.76 -6.10 -19.42
N LEU A 289 1.87 -5.11 -19.58
CA LEU A 289 2.02 -4.12 -20.65
C LEU A 289 3.03 -2.99 -20.36
N ILE A 290 3.26 -2.61 -19.09
CA ILE A 290 4.05 -1.41 -18.77
C ILE A 290 5.55 -1.70 -18.54
N ARG A 291 5.93 -2.92 -18.13
CA ARG A 291 7.29 -3.17 -17.62
C ARG A 291 8.37 -3.52 -18.63
N THR A 292 8.06 -3.83 -19.90
CA THR A 292 9.05 -4.47 -20.79
C THR A 292 9.48 -3.70 -22.03
N LYS A 293 8.95 -2.50 -22.34
CA LYS A 293 9.20 -1.90 -23.68
C LYS A 293 9.40 -0.39 -23.79
N TRP A 294 9.67 0.34 -22.72
CA TRP A 294 9.93 1.79 -22.85
C TRP A 294 11.38 2.16 -23.16
N ASP A 295 12.35 1.24 -23.02
CA ASP A 295 13.76 1.49 -23.39
C ASP A 295 14.07 1.22 -24.87
N GLN A 296 13.12 0.73 -25.69
CA GLN A 296 13.42 0.28 -27.06
C GLN A 296 12.46 0.73 -28.16
N TRP A 297 11.35 1.41 -27.86
CA TRP A 297 10.40 1.81 -28.92
C TRP A 297 9.97 3.25 -28.78
N GLY A 298 10.70 4.12 -29.48
CA GLY A 298 10.20 5.43 -29.85
C GLY A 298 8.93 5.31 -30.69
N VAL A 299 7.96 6.16 -30.37
CA VAL A 299 6.85 6.58 -31.22
C VAL A 299 5.99 5.45 -31.80
N PHE A 300 4.98 5.02 -31.05
CA PHE A 300 3.71 4.60 -31.65
C PHE A 300 2.54 5.29 -30.94
N LEU A 301 2.06 6.35 -31.58
CA LEU A 301 0.80 7.02 -31.29
C LEU A 301 -0.36 6.03 -31.47
N PHE A 302 -1.04 5.67 -30.39
CA PHE A 302 -2.47 5.35 -30.47
C PHE A 302 -3.24 6.64 -30.21
N GLN A 303 -3.56 7.35 -31.29
CA GLN A 303 -4.58 8.39 -31.30
C GLN A 303 -5.93 7.72 -31.02
N THR A 304 -6.46 7.90 -29.82
CA THR A 304 -7.90 7.91 -29.61
C THR A 304 -8.23 9.23 -28.95
N PHE A 305 -8.67 10.18 -29.78
CA PHE A 305 -9.19 11.47 -29.32
C PHE A 305 -10.44 11.20 -28.48
N VAL A 306 -10.41 11.56 -27.20
CA VAL A 306 -11.61 11.83 -26.41
C VAL A 306 -11.82 13.33 -26.51
N TYR A 307 -12.82 13.75 -27.28
CA TYR A 307 -13.27 15.15 -27.30
C TYR A 307 -14.13 15.40 -26.05
N PHE A 308 -13.90 16.54 -25.39
CA PHE A 308 -14.71 17.08 -24.30
C PHE A 308 -16.09 17.53 -24.81
#